data_AF-A0A9W8BHV4-F1
#
_entry.id   AF-A0A9W8BHV4-F1
#
_cell.length_a   1.000
_cell.length_b   1.000
_cell.length_c   1.000
_cell.angle_alpha   90.00
_cell.angle_beta   90.00
_cell.angle_gamma   90.00
#
_symmetry.space_group_name_H-M   'P 1'
#
loop_
_entity.id
_entity.type
_entity.pdbx_description
1 polymer ?
#
loop_
_entity_poly.entity_id
_entity_poly.type
_entity_poly.pdbx_seq_one_letter_code
_entity_poly.pdbx_strand_id
1 'polypeptide(L)'
;MTMLHQQIKPRRAFGSNALPSQQASGDATSAASKKPSSKDSQTPPQTSAGSTKRSLTFAIGGILALLGVTGYTLMRQPSNAPVGVAARSSTTPTSSQTALESVATKRSEAQQKLDGLSSQQRREEAKRLGLLTEEEVNAILHANEKSWYLEPAASGTRLRVDTNQVSSNEPIEDYLAWTALRSSGTALVAGNSNSDRHMFGVFDGHAGYMCAEQLAARMGPMLDKSLEVIAHLAEKKNNGKKVEFAAGDKALVRTIRQIEREAGLAWDRIPLALTAAFINMDYELVNAALAEFRKEQQLMRMDELLGPAVSGSCGLVAVVDTEAKEVVVANTGDSRALLGVRLKNGTWKAVRLSQDQTADNSNELARMAREHPNESSVIHRGRVLGGLMPTRAFGDCRYKWPLEVQQDLFPTLYSRGHRYATTPPNYVTPPYVTARPVIVKHKLSDNDKFVVIASDGLYDQLSDAEVIATVSQWYEAHSTKSGASESTLTTEDTNAATHLIRAALSTDRLGHRSDTMIRRLLAIPPPHSRRFRDDISVTIVTLNAEENN
;
A
#
# COMPACT_ATOMS: atom_id res chain seq x y z
N MET A 1 17.92 44.05 -0.61
CA MET A 1 19.20 43.48 -0.11
C MET A 1 18.99 43.02 1.31
N THR A 2 18.75 41.71 1.51
CA THR A 2 19.27 40.85 2.61
C THR A 2 18.92 39.42 2.18
N MET A 3 19.89 38.68 1.65
CA MET A 3 19.73 37.26 1.30
C MET A 3 19.91 36.40 2.56
N LEU A 4 18.99 35.48 2.82
CA LEU A 4 19.25 34.33 3.70
C LEU A 4 19.45 33.10 2.81
N HIS A 5 20.70 32.66 2.69
CA HIS A 5 21.09 31.39 2.09
C HIS A 5 20.69 30.24 3.06
N GLN A 6 19.78 29.36 2.64
CA GLN A 6 19.66 28.03 3.26
C GLN A 6 20.49 27.03 2.45
N GLN A 7 21.49 26.47 3.12
CA GLN A 7 22.38 25.44 2.60
C GLN A 7 21.59 24.16 2.30
N ILE A 8 21.60 23.75 1.03
CA ILE A 8 21.19 22.43 0.58
C ILE A 8 22.27 21.43 1.05
N LYS A 9 21.92 20.52 1.96
CA LYS A 9 22.77 19.38 2.32
C LYS A 9 22.73 18.35 1.19
N PRO A 10 23.88 17.81 0.72
CA PRO A 10 23.89 16.73 -0.24
C PRO A 10 23.38 15.42 0.39
N ARG A 11 22.47 14.74 -0.30
CA ARG A 11 22.02 13.37 0.04
C ARG A 11 23.19 12.40 -0.14
N ARG A 12 23.54 11.64 0.90
CA ARG A 12 24.72 10.76 0.93
C ARG A 12 24.59 9.61 -0.08
N ALA A 13 25.63 9.47 -0.91
CA ALA A 13 25.89 8.29 -1.72
C ALA A 13 26.23 7.09 -0.82
N PHE A 14 25.63 5.93 -1.09
CA PHE A 14 26.08 4.66 -0.54
C PHE A 14 27.39 4.26 -1.24
N GLY A 15 28.52 4.61 -0.62
CA GLY A 15 29.85 4.12 -0.97
C GLY A 15 30.22 2.92 -0.11
N SER A 16 30.53 1.79 -0.76
CA SER A 16 31.20 0.63 -0.17
C SER A 16 32.56 1.01 0.40
N ASN A 17 32.81 0.71 1.67
CA ASN A 17 34.18 0.70 2.19
C ASN A 17 34.44 -0.60 2.96
N ALA A 18 35.48 -1.30 2.50
CA ALA A 18 36.09 -2.44 3.14
C ALA A 18 36.77 -1.99 4.44
N LEU A 19 36.66 -2.81 5.49
CA LEU A 19 37.42 -2.65 6.73
C LEU A 19 38.74 -3.41 6.63
N PRO A 20 39.87 -2.83 7.05
CA PRO A 20 41.11 -3.56 7.23
C PRO A 20 41.13 -4.27 8.59
N SER A 21 41.63 -5.51 8.55
CA SER A 21 42.04 -6.34 9.67
C SER A 21 43.11 -5.67 10.54
N GLN A 22 42.92 -5.63 11.86
CA GLN A 22 44.04 -5.63 12.79
C GLN A 22 43.78 -6.55 13.98
N GLN A 23 44.76 -7.44 14.18
CA GLN A 23 44.95 -8.34 15.29
C GLN A 23 45.24 -7.55 16.57
N ALA A 24 44.71 -8.02 17.69
CA ALA A 24 45.31 -7.83 19.01
C ALA A 24 45.17 -9.14 19.79
N SER A 25 46.31 -9.59 20.31
CA SER A 25 46.57 -10.86 20.98
C SER A 25 47.38 -10.59 22.24
N GLY A 26 47.15 -11.39 23.29
CA GLY A 26 47.94 -11.42 24.53
C GLY A 26 47.57 -10.30 25.50
N ASP A 27 47.43 -10.48 26.81
CA ASP A 27 48.01 -11.52 27.64
C ASP A 27 47.25 -11.71 28.97
N ALA A 28 47.49 -12.86 29.56
CA ALA A 28 46.88 -13.40 30.77
C ALA A 28 47.27 -12.67 32.07
N THR A 29 46.46 -12.85 33.12
CA THR A 29 46.97 -13.32 34.43
C THR A 29 45.84 -13.77 35.36
N SER A 30 46.16 -14.86 36.07
CA SER A 30 45.36 -15.68 36.97
C SER A 30 45.10 -15.06 38.35
N ALA A 31 43.98 -15.44 38.99
CA ALA A 31 43.96 -15.72 40.43
C ALA A 31 42.80 -16.67 40.78
N ALA A 32 43.07 -17.58 41.71
CA ALA A 32 42.37 -18.83 41.92
C ALA A 32 41.38 -18.84 43.11
N SER A 33 40.50 -19.84 43.06
CA SER A 33 40.03 -20.68 44.18
C SER A 33 38.95 -20.15 45.14
N LYS A 34 37.77 -20.79 45.13
CA LYS A 34 37.34 -21.78 46.15
C LYS A 34 35.88 -22.23 45.91
N LYS A 35 35.69 -23.55 45.79
CA LYS A 35 34.43 -24.27 46.09
C LYS A 35 34.37 -24.53 47.61
N PRO A 36 33.18 -24.76 48.18
CA PRO A 36 32.85 -26.15 48.51
C PRO A 36 31.39 -26.55 48.23
N SER A 37 31.21 -27.86 48.18
CA SER A 37 29.99 -28.65 48.03
C SER A 37 29.25 -28.86 49.35
N SER A 38 27.92 -29.02 49.31
CA SER A 38 27.23 -30.07 50.08
C SER A 38 25.84 -30.36 49.50
N LYS A 39 25.51 -31.65 49.48
CA LYS A 39 24.20 -32.24 49.18
C LYS A 39 23.22 -31.94 50.31
N ASP A 40 21.93 -31.86 50.01
CA ASP A 40 20.91 -32.56 50.81
C ASP A 40 19.64 -32.81 50.01
N SER A 41 19.09 -34.00 50.25
CA SER A 41 17.89 -34.60 49.69
C SER A 41 16.66 -34.22 50.50
N GLN A 42 15.52 -33.93 49.85
CA GLN A 42 14.18 -34.23 50.35
C GLN A 42 13.10 -33.99 49.26
N THR A 43 12.19 -34.96 49.14
CA THR A 43 10.88 -34.92 48.45
C THR A 43 9.81 -35.30 49.49
N PRO A 44 8.48 -35.16 49.26
CA PRO A 44 7.68 -34.24 48.42
C PRO A 44 6.55 -33.56 49.29
N PRO A 45 5.46 -32.96 48.74
CA PRO A 45 4.35 -33.74 48.16
C PRO A 45 3.74 -33.15 46.87
N GLN A 46 3.02 -34.05 46.19
CA GLN A 46 2.21 -33.86 45.00
C GLN A 46 0.98 -32.97 45.26
N THR A 47 0.65 -32.11 44.31
CA THR A 47 -0.75 -31.75 44.00
C THR A 47 -0.93 -31.65 42.50
N SER A 48 -1.85 -32.45 41.99
CA SER A 48 -2.30 -32.60 40.62
C SER A 48 -3.13 -31.42 40.11
N ALA A 49 -2.87 -30.96 38.88
CA ALA A 49 -3.92 -30.42 37.99
C ALA A 49 -3.46 -30.58 36.53
N GLY A 50 -4.23 -31.35 35.76
CA GLY A 50 -3.90 -31.77 34.41
C GLY A 50 -3.89 -30.64 33.39
N SER A 51 -2.89 -30.67 32.51
CA SER A 51 -2.89 -29.95 31.24
C SER A 51 -2.78 -30.99 30.13
N THR A 52 -3.90 -31.25 29.46
CA THR A 52 -3.97 -32.13 28.30
C THR A 52 -3.29 -31.43 27.12
N LYS A 53 -1.98 -31.62 26.96
CA LYS A 53 -1.26 -31.28 25.73
C LYS A 53 -1.74 -32.20 24.61
N ARG A 54 -2.71 -31.75 23.80
CA ARG A 54 -2.95 -32.37 22.49
C ARG A 54 -1.85 -31.92 21.54
N SER A 55 -0.81 -32.74 21.42
CA SER A 55 0.12 -32.69 20.29
C SER A 55 -0.68 -33.05 19.03
N LEU A 56 -0.86 -32.09 18.12
CA LEU A 56 -1.50 -32.32 16.84
C LEU A 56 -0.42 -32.72 15.84
N THR A 57 -0.16 -34.02 15.76
CA THR A 57 0.73 -34.59 14.75
C THR A 57 0.00 -34.55 13.40
N PHE A 58 0.49 -33.74 12.45
CA PHE A 58 0.04 -33.82 11.07
C PHE A 58 0.38 -35.19 10.50
N ALA A 59 -0.63 -36.02 10.26
CA ALA A 59 -0.48 -37.19 9.42
C ALA A 59 -0.36 -36.73 7.97
N ILE A 60 0.84 -36.35 7.55
CA ILE A 60 1.16 -36.17 6.14
C ILE A 60 1.24 -37.57 5.54
N GLY A 61 0.13 -38.02 4.97
CA GLY A 61 0.12 -39.16 4.06
C GLY A 61 1.01 -38.82 2.87
N GLY A 62 2.20 -39.44 2.83
CA GLY A 62 3.13 -39.29 1.73
C GLY A 62 2.54 -39.85 0.45
N ILE A 63 2.29 -38.97 -0.52
CA ILE A 63 2.28 -39.31 -1.94
C ILE A 63 3.11 -38.24 -2.66
N LEU A 64 4.07 -38.73 -3.45
CA LEU A 64 5.10 -38.00 -4.17
C LEU A 64 4.61 -36.70 -4.82
N ALA A 65 5.28 -35.61 -4.45
CA ALA A 65 5.31 -34.36 -5.19
C ALA A 65 6.22 -34.53 -6.43
N LEU A 66 5.61 -34.90 -7.56
CA LEU A 66 6.13 -34.62 -8.90
C LEU A 66 4.89 -34.30 -9.74
N LEU A 67 4.86 -33.11 -10.36
CA LEU A 67 3.77 -32.49 -11.15
C LEU A 67 3.09 -31.24 -10.53
N GLY A 68 3.84 -30.41 -9.79
CA GLY A 68 3.30 -29.20 -9.13
C GLY A 68 3.80 -27.86 -9.64
N VAL A 69 4.44 -27.76 -10.82
CA VAL A 69 5.01 -26.48 -11.31
C VAL A 69 4.38 -25.97 -12.61
N THR A 70 3.70 -26.81 -13.38
CA THR A 70 3.19 -26.42 -14.72
C THR A 70 1.68 -26.14 -14.79
N GLY A 71 0.93 -26.39 -13.71
CA GLY A 71 -0.55 -26.35 -13.74
C GLY A 71 -1.22 -25.09 -13.16
N TYR A 72 -0.52 -24.28 -12.36
CA TYR A 72 -1.16 -23.12 -11.71
C TYR A 72 -1.34 -21.92 -12.65
N THR A 73 -0.58 -21.85 -13.74
CA THR A 73 -0.66 -20.77 -14.72
C THR A 73 -1.80 -20.91 -15.74
N LEU A 74 -2.53 -22.04 -15.79
CA LEU A 74 -3.43 -22.33 -16.91
C LEU A 74 -4.93 -22.44 -16.62
N MET A 75 -5.41 -22.15 -15.40
CA MET A 75 -6.86 -22.09 -15.15
C MET A 75 -7.24 -20.93 -14.22
N ARG A 76 -7.17 -19.70 -14.75
CA ARG A 76 -7.98 -18.59 -14.25
C ARG A 76 -9.00 -18.26 -15.34
N GLN A 77 -10.22 -18.79 -15.22
CA GLN A 77 -11.35 -18.01 -15.72
C GLN A 77 -11.39 -16.73 -14.88
N PRO A 78 -11.57 -15.55 -15.48
CA PRO A 78 -11.64 -14.30 -14.73
C PRO A 78 -12.85 -14.39 -13.80
N SER A 79 -12.59 -14.70 -12.52
CA SER A 79 -13.51 -14.35 -11.45
C SER A 79 -13.74 -12.86 -11.58
N ASN A 80 -15.00 -12.46 -11.81
CA ASN A 80 -15.45 -11.08 -12.00
C ASN A 80 -14.51 -10.08 -11.32
N ALA A 81 -13.85 -9.26 -12.15
CA ALA A 81 -12.87 -8.28 -11.73
C ALA A 81 -13.35 -7.52 -10.48
N PRO A 82 -12.45 -7.24 -9.52
CA PRO A 82 -12.80 -6.45 -8.34
C PRO A 82 -13.41 -5.12 -8.80
N VAL A 83 -14.46 -4.67 -8.12
CA VAL A 83 -15.29 -3.49 -8.43
C VAL A 83 -14.40 -2.37 -8.97
N GLY A 84 -14.37 -2.28 -10.29
CA GLY A 84 -13.40 -1.49 -11.00
C GLY A 84 -13.64 -0.01 -10.72
N VAL A 85 -12.55 0.73 -10.60
CA VAL A 85 -12.54 2.17 -10.90
C VAL A 85 -13.38 2.37 -12.16
N ALA A 86 -14.58 2.91 -11.98
CA ALA A 86 -15.61 2.91 -13.01
C ALA A 86 -15.27 3.95 -14.08
N ALA A 87 -14.46 3.53 -15.05
CA ALA A 87 -14.45 4.12 -16.37
C ALA A 87 -14.87 3.04 -17.36
N ARG A 88 -15.72 3.40 -18.32
CA ARG A 88 -15.98 2.54 -19.48
C ARG A 88 -14.64 2.28 -20.16
N SER A 89 -14.31 1.02 -20.38
CA SER A 89 -13.17 0.64 -21.23
C SER A 89 -13.34 1.31 -22.58
N SER A 90 -12.52 2.32 -22.89
CA SER A 90 -12.35 2.77 -24.26
C SER A 90 -11.65 1.64 -25.02
N THR A 91 -12.04 1.41 -26.27
CA THR A 91 -11.29 0.51 -27.14
C THR A 91 -9.95 1.14 -27.43
N THR A 92 -8.86 0.52 -26.99
CA THR A 92 -7.50 0.95 -27.30
C THR A 92 -7.34 1.09 -28.82
N PRO A 93 -6.87 2.24 -29.35
CA PRO A 93 -6.68 2.42 -30.78
C PRO A 93 -5.80 1.32 -31.38
N THR A 94 -6.07 0.91 -32.63
CA THR A 94 -5.30 -0.15 -33.31
C THR A 94 -3.80 0.15 -33.36
N SER A 95 -3.41 1.42 -33.53
CA SER A 95 -2.01 1.85 -33.49
C SER A 95 -1.34 1.60 -32.14
N SER A 96 -2.06 1.80 -31.04
CA SER A 96 -1.58 1.50 -29.69
C SER A 96 -1.45 -0.01 -29.44
N GLN A 97 -2.33 -0.83 -30.01
CA GLN A 97 -2.22 -2.30 -29.92
C GLN A 97 -0.95 -2.82 -30.61
N THR A 98 -0.67 -2.37 -31.84
CA THR A 98 0.55 -2.75 -32.57
C THR A 98 1.82 -2.32 -31.82
N ALA A 99 1.81 -1.13 -31.22
CA ALA A 99 2.93 -0.67 -30.40
C ALA A 99 3.14 -1.53 -29.14
N LEU A 100 2.06 -1.96 -28.47
CA LEU A 100 2.15 -2.87 -27.32
C LEU A 100 2.67 -4.27 -27.71
N GLU A 101 2.30 -4.80 -28.87
CA GLU A 101 2.84 -6.05 -29.40
C GLU A 101 4.34 -5.96 -29.71
N SER A 102 4.78 -4.82 -30.27
CA SER A 102 6.20 -4.52 -30.47
C SER A 102 6.97 -4.48 -29.14
N VAL A 103 6.39 -3.80 -28.13
CA VAL A 103 6.96 -3.77 -26.76
C VAL A 103 7.07 -5.17 -26.18
N ALA A 104 6.05 -6.01 -26.31
CA ALA A 104 6.07 -7.38 -25.81
C ALA A 104 7.19 -8.21 -26.44
N THR A 105 7.40 -8.06 -27.75
CA THR A 105 8.51 -8.71 -28.47
C THR A 105 9.87 -8.25 -27.95
N LYS A 106 10.10 -6.94 -27.88
CA LYS A 106 11.36 -6.37 -27.35
C LYS A 106 11.63 -6.77 -25.91
N ARG A 107 10.60 -6.83 -25.07
CA ARG A 107 10.70 -7.27 -23.67
C ARG A 107 11.02 -8.75 -23.57
N SER A 108 10.46 -9.60 -24.43
CA SER A 108 10.81 -11.03 -24.51
C SER A 108 12.29 -11.25 -24.87
N GLU A 109 12.80 -10.50 -25.86
CA GLU A 109 14.23 -10.55 -26.21
C GLU A 109 15.12 -10.02 -25.09
N ALA A 110 14.72 -8.93 -24.43
CA ALA A 110 15.43 -8.40 -23.28
C ALA A 110 15.46 -9.39 -22.12
N GLN A 111 14.37 -10.11 -21.88
CA GLN A 111 14.26 -11.13 -20.84
C GLN A 111 15.31 -12.23 -21.06
N GLN A 112 15.42 -12.75 -22.29
CA GLN A 112 16.41 -13.77 -22.66
C GLN A 112 17.86 -13.31 -22.42
N LYS A 113 18.16 -12.01 -22.64
CA LYS A 113 19.51 -11.45 -22.39
C LYS A 113 19.81 -11.27 -20.90
N LEU A 114 18.80 -11.00 -20.09
CA LEU A 114 18.97 -10.68 -18.67
C LEU A 114 18.89 -11.91 -17.75
N ASP A 115 18.24 -12.97 -18.22
CA ASP A 115 18.11 -14.23 -17.49
C ASP A 115 19.44 -14.92 -17.26
N GLY A 116 19.56 -15.58 -16.10
CA GLY A 116 20.80 -16.25 -15.67
C GLY A 116 21.95 -15.30 -15.27
N LEU A 117 21.88 -14.00 -15.59
CA LEU A 117 22.91 -13.04 -15.22
C LEU A 117 22.95 -12.77 -13.72
N SER A 118 24.17 -12.55 -13.19
CA SER A 118 24.36 -12.03 -11.84
C SER A 118 23.77 -10.63 -11.69
N SER A 119 23.55 -10.19 -10.44
CA SER A 119 22.98 -8.87 -10.16
C SER A 119 23.78 -7.71 -10.77
N GLN A 120 25.11 -7.81 -10.83
CA GLN A 120 25.96 -6.76 -11.41
C GLN A 120 25.91 -6.79 -12.94
N GLN A 121 26.07 -7.98 -13.54
CA GLN A 121 26.00 -8.13 -15.01
C GLN A 121 24.65 -7.68 -15.55
N ARG A 122 23.55 -8.03 -14.87
CA ARG A 122 22.20 -7.62 -15.25
C ARG A 122 22.03 -6.11 -15.27
N ARG A 123 22.63 -5.38 -14.33
CA ARG A 123 22.58 -3.90 -14.30
C ARG A 123 23.31 -3.30 -15.48
N GLU A 124 24.47 -3.84 -15.85
CA GLU A 124 25.22 -3.35 -17.00
C GLU A 124 24.53 -3.72 -18.33
N GLU A 125 23.96 -4.92 -18.42
CA GLU A 125 23.24 -5.36 -19.62
C GLU A 125 21.93 -4.58 -19.83
N ALA A 126 21.19 -4.29 -18.76
CA ALA A 126 19.98 -3.45 -18.83
C ALA A 126 20.26 -2.05 -19.40
N LYS A 127 21.45 -1.49 -19.18
CA LYS A 127 21.86 -0.19 -19.76
C LYS A 127 22.11 -0.26 -21.27
N ARG A 128 22.32 -1.46 -21.82
CA ARG A 128 22.64 -1.71 -23.24
C ARG A 128 21.44 -2.16 -24.05
N LEU A 129 20.29 -2.40 -23.41
CA LEU A 129 19.05 -2.71 -24.12
C LEU A 129 18.66 -1.57 -25.07
N GLY A 130 18.05 -1.95 -26.19
CA GLY A 130 17.48 -1.00 -27.14
C GLY A 130 16.42 -0.13 -26.46
N LEU A 131 16.38 1.14 -26.83
CA LEU A 131 15.37 2.07 -26.34
C LEU A 131 14.03 1.77 -27.03
N LEU A 132 12.93 1.95 -26.28
CA LEU A 132 11.60 2.00 -26.89
C LEU A 132 11.45 3.28 -27.73
N THR A 133 10.59 3.23 -28.74
CA THR A 133 10.18 4.42 -29.50
C THR A 133 9.20 5.26 -28.67
N GLU A 134 8.92 6.48 -29.13
CA GLU A 134 7.96 7.35 -28.46
C GLU A 134 6.54 6.77 -28.50
N GLU A 135 6.16 6.17 -29.61
CA GLU A 135 4.87 5.51 -29.81
C GLU A 135 4.71 4.33 -28.85
N GLU A 136 5.78 3.55 -28.63
CA GLU A 136 5.80 2.43 -27.69
C GLU A 136 5.70 2.90 -26.23
N VAL A 137 6.40 3.98 -25.87
CA VAL A 137 6.27 4.60 -24.54
C VAL A 137 4.86 5.10 -24.32
N ASN A 138 4.30 5.85 -25.27
CA ASN A 138 2.93 6.35 -25.19
C ASN A 138 1.93 5.19 -25.07
N ALA A 139 2.08 4.13 -25.87
CA ALA A 139 1.20 2.97 -25.78
C ALA A 139 1.21 2.31 -24.40
N ILE A 140 2.36 2.22 -23.74
CA ILE A 140 2.47 1.73 -22.35
C ILE A 140 1.79 2.69 -21.37
N LEU A 141 2.10 3.99 -21.46
CA LEU A 141 1.59 4.99 -20.51
C LEU A 141 0.07 5.14 -20.59
N HIS A 142 -0.52 5.07 -21.78
CA HIS A 142 -1.97 5.22 -21.96
C HIS A 142 -2.74 3.89 -21.83
N ALA A 143 -2.07 2.75 -21.61
CA ALA A 143 -2.73 1.43 -21.59
C ALA A 143 -3.77 1.28 -20.46
N ASN A 144 -3.51 1.89 -19.30
CA ASN A 144 -4.33 1.76 -18.09
C ASN A 144 -4.96 3.09 -17.64
N GLU A 145 -4.87 4.14 -18.46
CA GLU A 145 -5.39 5.44 -18.07
C GLU A 145 -6.92 5.45 -18.04
N LYS A 146 -7.48 6.15 -17.06
CA LYS A 146 -8.92 6.34 -16.91
C LYS A 146 -9.19 7.76 -16.45
N SER A 147 -10.19 8.38 -17.06
CA SER A 147 -10.70 9.70 -16.70
C SER A 147 -12.22 9.66 -16.65
N TRP A 148 -12.82 10.17 -15.57
CA TRP A 148 -14.27 10.29 -15.46
C TRP A 148 -14.64 11.44 -14.52
N TYR A 149 -15.92 11.81 -14.55
CA TYR A 149 -16.48 12.82 -13.66
C TYR A 149 -17.41 12.17 -12.64
N LEU A 150 -17.44 12.73 -11.45
CA LEU A 150 -18.36 12.37 -10.38
C LEU A 150 -19.29 13.56 -10.13
N GLU A 151 -20.57 13.31 -10.37
CA GLU A 151 -21.62 14.32 -10.16
C GLU A 151 -22.05 14.34 -8.70
N PRO A 152 -22.23 15.54 -8.11
CA PRO A 152 -22.68 15.68 -6.74
C PRO A 152 -24.13 15.17 -6.58
N ALA A 153 -24.47 14.69 -5.39
CA ALA A 153 -25.85 14.31 -5.07
C ALA A 153 -26.69 15.51 -4.63
N ALA A 154 -26.08 16.47 -3.95
CA ALA A 154 -26.74 17.66 -3.43
C ALA A 154 -25.91 18.92 -3.76
N SER A 155 -25.65 19.78 -2.77
CA SER A 155 -24.88 21.03 -2.91
C SER A 155 -23.36 20.83 -3.07
N GLY A 156 -22.91 19.58 -3.26
CA GLY A 156 -21.53 19.24 -3.51
C GLY A 156 -21.02 19.80 -4.83
N THR A 157 -19.71 19.67 -5.04
CA THR A 157 -19.02 20.13 -6.25
C THR A 157 -18.66 18.93 -7.11
N ARG A 158 -18.80 19.07 -8.43
CA ARG A 158 -18.33 18.08 -9.39
C ARG A 158 -16.83 17.81 -9.22
N LEU A 159 -16.46 16.54 -9.30
CA LEU A 159 -15.07 16.09 -9.27
C LEU A 159 -14.69 15.52 -10.63
N ARG A 160 -13.46 15.78 -11.06
CA ARG A 160 -12.82 15.00 -12.14
C ARG A 160 -11.81 14.06 -11.51
N VAL A 161 -11.84 12.80 -11.91
CA VAL A 161 -10.90 11.79 -11.43
C VAL A 161 -10.09 11.27 -12.60
N ASP A 162 -8.77 11.29 -12.45
CA ASP A 162 -7.81 10.73 -13.39
C ASP A 162 -6.99 9.66 -12.65
N THR A 163 -6.95 8.44 -13.18
CA THR A 163 -6.15 7.34 -12.61
C THR A 163 -5.30 6.67 -13.67
N ASN A 164 -4.15 6.15 -13.27
CA ASN A 164 -3.32 5.32 -14.13
C ASN A 164 -2.39 4.41 -13.30
N GLN A 165 -1.93 3.31 -13.90
CA GLN A 165 -0.97 2.38 -13.33
C GLN A 165 0.06 1.92 -14.37
N VAL A 166 1.34 1.92 -13.99
CA VAL A 166 2.44 1.32 -14.77
C VAL A 166 3.14 0.26 -13.93
N SER A 167 3.12 -0.97 -14.41
CA SER A 167 3.71 -2.10 -13.70
C SER A 167 5.23 -2.20 -13.87
N SER A 168 5.86 -2.74 -12.84
CA SER A 168 7.24 -3.20 -12.71
C SER A 168 7.30 -4.69 -12.33
N ASN A 169 6.29 -5.16 -11.60
CA ASN A 169 6.05 -6.56 -11.32
C ASN A 169 5.06 -7.18 -12.32
N GLU A 170 5.13 -8.50 -12.46
CA GLU A 170 4.12 -9.26 -13.20
C GLU A 170 3.73 -10.51 -12.40
N PRO A 171 2.48 -10.61 -11.93
CA PRO A 171 1.45 -9.55 -11.94
C PRO A 171 1.88 -8.29 -11.17
N ILE A 172 1.26 -7.14 -11.47
CA ILE A 172 1.39 -5.91 -10.68
C ILE A 172 0.92 -6.18 -9.24
N GLU A 173 1.61 -5.61 -8.25
CA GLU A 173 1.24 -5.78 -6.84
C GLU A 173 0.39 -4.60 -6.33
N ASP A 174 0.44 -3.44 -6.98
CA ASP A 174 -0.41 -2.28 -6.70
C ASP A 174 -1.86 -2.41 -7.19
N TYR A 175 -2.81 -1.93 -6.39
CA TYR A 175 -4.23 -1.80 -6.76
C TYR A 175 -4.79 -0.41 -6.45
N LEU A 176 -5.67 0.07 -7.34
CA LEU A 176 -6.49 1.25 -7.15
C LEU A 176 -7.94 0.87 -6.84
N ALA A 177 -8.61 1.64 -5.98
CA ALA A 177 -10.02 1.46 -5.70
C ALA A 177 -10.76 2.80 -5.63
N TRP A 178 -12.04 2.77 -6.03
CA TRP A 178 -12.97 3.88 -5.84
C TRP A 178 -14.34 3.35 -5.41
N THR A 179 -15.01 4.06 -4.51
CA THR A 179 -16.37 3.73 -4.08
C THR A 179 -17.12 5.00 -3.72
N ALA A 180 -18.32 5.20 -4.27
CA ALA A 180 -19.25 6.21 -3.77
C ALA A 180 -19.82 5.72 -2.42
N LEU A 181 -19.68 6.53 -1.38
CA LEU A 181 -20.14 6.19 -0.03
C LEU A 181 -21.55 6.73 0.22
N ARG A 182 -22.27 6.09 1.14
CA ARG A 182 -23.62 6.54 1.53
C ARG A 182 -23.58 7.84 2.35
N SER A 183 -24.42 8.79 1.98
CA SER A 183 -24.83 9.88 2.88
C SER A 183 -25.73 9.32 3.98
N SER A 184 -25.65 9.87 5.19
CA SER A 184 -26.33 9.33 6.37
C SER A 184 -27.84 9.23 6.15
N GLY A 185 -28.39 8.01 6.08
CA GLY A 185 -29.84 7.75 6.06
C GLY A 185 -30.46 7.50 4.68
N THR A 186 -29.70 7.51 3.58
CA THR A 186 -30.21 7.16 2.25
C THR A 186 -29.60 5.83 1.78
N ALA A 187 -30.45 4.91 1.31
CA ALA A 187 -29.97 3.74 0.60
C ALA A 187 -29.37 4.18 -0.75
N LEU A 188 -28.21 3.65 -1.13
CA LEU A 188 -27.78 3.75 -2.53
C LEU A 188 -28.83 3.04 -3.36
N VAL A 189 -29.52 3.77 -4.22
CA VAL A 189 -30.36 3.16 -5.25
C VAL A 189 -29.40 2.53 -6.25
N ALA A 190 -29.50 1.22 -6.47
CA ALA A 190 -28.70 0.53 -7.47
C ALA A 190 -28.88 1.23 -8.83
N GLY A 191 -27.79 1.81 -9.36
CA GLY A 191 -27.80 2.59 -10.60
C GLY A 191 -27.82 4.11 -10.44
N ASN A 192 -27.93 4.66 -9.22
CA ASN A 192 -27.68 6.07 -8.94
C ASN A 192 -26.28 6.25 -8.33
N SER A 193 -25.35 6.78 -9.11
CA SER A 193 -23.95 7.01 -8.73
C SER A 193 -23.71 8.34 -8.02
N ASN A 194 -24.73 9.19 -7.90
CA ASN A 194 -24.56 10.51 -7.33
C ASN A 194 -24.37 10.36 -5.82
N SER A 195 -23.21 10.80 -5.35
CA SER A 195 -22.87 10.92 -3.93
C SER A 195 -22.02 12.17 -3.77
N ASP A 196 -22.15 12.83 -2.62
CA ASP A 196 -21.22 13.91 -2.27
C ASP A 196 -19.97 13.36 -1.57
N ARG A 197 -19.95 12.06 -1.25
CA ARG A 197 -18.85 11.41 -0.53
C ARG A 197 -18.27 10.26 -1.34
N HIS A 198 -16.98 10.33 -1.62
CA HIS A 198 -16.25 9.31 -2.38
C HIS A 198 -15.01 8.84 -1.64
N MET A 199 -14.82 7.52 -1.61
CA MET A 199 -13.59 6.87 -1.19
C MET A 199 -12.69 6.63 -2.40
N PHE A 200 -11.42 6.97 -2.27
CA PHE A 200 -10.35 6.61 -3.20
C PHE A 200 -9.25 5.88 -2.42
N GLY A 201 -8.75 4.77 -2.97
CA GLY A 201 -7.75 3.93 -2.32
C GLY A 201 -6.58 3.61 -3.26
N VAL A 202 -5.36 3.63 -2.70
CA VAL A 202 -4.17 3.01 -3.28
C VAL A 202 -3.67 1.96 -2.31
N PHE A 203 -3.46 0.74 -2.81
CA PHE A 203 -2.97 -0.40 -2.05
C PHE A 203 -1.72 -0.93 -2.73
N ASP A 204 -0.57 -0.59 -2.16
CA ASP A 204 0.75 -0.99 -2.64
C ASP A 204 1.07 -2.35 -2.05
N GLY A 205 1.12 -3.37 -2.90
CA GLY A 205 1.26 -4.76 -2.49
C GLY A 205 2.71 -5.20 -2.46
N HIS A 206 3.03 -6.14 -1.58
CA HIS A 206 4.33 -6.78 -1.56
C HIS A 206 4.23 -8.24 -1.15
N ALA A 207 5.25 -9.01 -1.53
CA ALA A 207 5.29 -10.45 -1.29
C ALA A 207 4.13 -11.21 -1.96
N GLY A 208 3.63 -10.70 -3.09
CA GLY A 208 2.44 -11.14 -3.79
C GLY A 208 1.35 -10.07 -3.79
N TYR A 209 0.47 -10.16 -4.77
CA TYR A 209 -0.61 -9.19 -5.02
C TYR A 209 -1.88 -9.43 -4.18
N MET A 210 -1.99 -10.59 -3.52
CA MET A 210 -3.27 -11.08 -2.98
C MET A 210 -3.85 -10.19 -1.87
N CYS A 211 -3.01 -9.64 -0.99
CA CYS A 211 -3.47 -8.72 0.06
C CYS A 211 -4.04 -7.43 -0.55
N ALA A 212 -3.31 -6.79 -1.47
CA ALA A 212 -3.75 -5.56 -2.13
C ALA A 212 -5.03 -5.78 -2.96
N GLU A 213 -5.13 -6.90 -3.68
CA GLU A 213 -6.34 -7.30 -4.44
C GLU A 213 -7.58 -7.36 -3.53
N GLN A 214 -7.45 -8.00 -2.36
CA GLN A 214 -8.55 -8.11 -1.39
C GLN A 214 -8.93 -6.76 -0.79
N LEU A 215 -7.95 -5.90 -0.48
CA LEU A 215 -8.21 -4.57 0.04
C LEU A 215 -8.96 -3.70 -0.98
N ALA A 216 -8.50 -3.69 -2.23
CA ALA A 216 -9.15 -2.94 -3.30
C ALA A 216 -10.61 -3.35 -3.50
N ALA A 217 -10.90 -4.66 -3.39
CA ALA A 217 -12.25 -5.19 -3.56
C ALA A 217 -13.19 -4.91 -2.38
N ARG A 218 -12.68 -4.84 -1.14
CA ARG A 218 -13.49 -4.94 0.08
C ARG A 218 -13.42 -3.73 1.02
N MET A 219 -12.45 -2.84 0.85
CA MET A 219 -12.28 -1.68 1.73
C MET A 219 -13.48 -0.71 1.66
N GLY A 220 -13.99 -0.42 0.45
CA GLY A 220 -15.19 0.41 0.27
C GLY A 220 -16.41 -0.14 1.01
N PRO A 221 -16.82 -1.39 0.75
CA PRO A 221 -17.89 -2.05 1.48
C PRO A 221 -17.70 -2.07 3.00
N MET A 222 -16.48 -2.35 3.49
CA MET A 222 -16.18 -2.33 4.93
C MET A 222 -16.32 -0.93 5.52
N LEU A 223 -15.88 0.12 4.81
CA LEU A 223 -16.02 1.50 5.23
C LEU A 223 -17.48 1.93 5.30
N ASP A 224 -18.27 1.62 4.27
CA ASP A 224 -19.71 1.89 4.25
C ASP A 224 -20.44 1.15 5.38
N LYS A 225 -20.05 -0.09 5.68
CA LYS A 225 -20.60 -0.84 6.80
C LYS A 225 -20.19 -0.24 8.15
N SER A 226 -18.96 0.25 8.27
CA SER A 226 -18.48 0.95 9.46
C SER A 226 -19.26 2.23 9.74
N LEU A 227 -19.53 3.03 8.71
CA LEU A 227 -20.38 4.23 8.81
C LEU A 227 -21.81 3.89 9.25
N GLU A 228 -22.41 2.84 8.67
CA GLU A 228 -23.75 2.36 9.04
C GLU A 228 -23.81 1.91 10.51
N VAL A 229 -22.85 1.11 10.96
CA VAL A 229 -22.80 0.65 12.37
C VAL A 229 -22.63 1.83 13.33
N ILE A 230 -21.76 2.80 13.01
CA ILE A 230 -21.60 4.02 13.82
C ILE A 230 -22.92 4.80 13.88
N ALA A 231 -23.64 4.91 12.76
CA ALA A 231 -24.93 5.60 12.75
C ALA A 231 -25.96 4.92 13.66
N HIS A 232 -26.11 3.60 13.57
CA HIS A 232 -27.00 2.84 14.44
C HIS A 232 -26.61 2.91 15.93
N LEU A 233 -25.31 2.91 16.25
CA LEU A 233 -24.82 3.07 17.63
C LEU A 233 -25.17 4.45 18.20
N ALA A 234 -25.08 5.50 17.39
CA ALA A 234 -25.47 6.86 17.78
C ALA A 234 -26.99 6.97 18.03
N GLU A 235 -27.82 6.38 17.17
CA GLU A 235 -29.28 6.34 17.35
C GLU A 235 -29.70 5.60 18.63
N LYS A 236 -29.04 4.48 18.96
CA LYS A 236 -29.26 3.76 20.22
C LYS A 236 -28.99 4.66 21.44
N LYS A 237 -27.91 5.44 21.41
CA LYS A 237 -27.54 6.35 22.50
C LYS A 237 -28.58 7.45 22.69
N ASN A 238 -29.16 7.94 21.60
CA ASN A 238 -30.14 9.03 21.64
C ASN A 238 -31.56 8.56 21.98
N ASN A 239 -31.99 7.40 21.45
CA ASN A 239 -33.40 6.97 21.50
C ASN A 239 -33.67 5.78 22.42
N GLY A 240 -32.65 5.19 23.06
CA GLY A 240 -32.79 4.05 23.97
C GLY A 240 -33.27 2.73 23.31
N LYS A 241 -33.47 2.71 21.99
CA LYS A 241 -33.94 1.52 21.26
C LYS A 241 -32.88 0.40 21.26
N LYS A 242 -33.35 -0.84 21.42
CA LYS A 242 -32.51 -2.04 21.32
C LYS A 242 -32.18 -2.29 19.84
N VAL A 243 -30.98 -1.94 19.42
CA VAL A 243 -30.45 -2.30 18.09
C VAL A 243 -29.78 -3.67 18.20
N GLU A 244 -30.26 -4.64 17.42
CA GLU A 244 -29.60 -5.93 17.24
C GLU A 244 -28.73 -5.89 15.98
N PHE A 245 -27.46 -6.25 16.13
CA PHE A 245 -26.51 -6.35 15.02
C PHE A 245 -26.42 -7.80 14.57
N ALA A 246 -26.25 -8.01 13.25
CA ALA A 246 -26.02 -9.34 12.70
C ALA A 246 -24.77 -9.98 13.34
N ALA A 247 -24.70 -11.31 13.37
CA ALA A 247 -23.57 -12.01 13.97
C ALA A 247 -22.22 -11.60 13.36
N GLY A 248 -22.18 -11.36 12.04
CA GLY A 248 -20.99 -10.87 11.32
C GLY A 248 -20.53 -9.47 11.76
N ASP A 249 -21.45 -8.61 12.21
CA ASP A 249 -21.13 -7.22 12.56
C ASP A 249 -20.55 -7.08 13.98
N LYS A 250 -20.59 -8.14 14.80
CA LYS A 250 -20.17 -8.09 16.20
C LYS A 250 -18.68 -7.76 16.37
N ALA A 251 -17.82 -8.19 15.44
CA ALA A 251 -16.40 -7.84 15.46
C ALA A 251 -16.22 -6.33 15.25
N LEU A 252 -16.86 -5.80 14.20
CA LEU A 252 -16.83 -4.39 13.86
C LEU A 252 -17.38 -3.50 14.99
N VAL A 253 -18.51 -3.85 15.59
CA VAL A 253 -19.09 -3.14 16.75
C VAL A 253 -18.12 -3.09 17.94
N ARG A 254 -17.41 -4.20 18.22
CA ARG A 254 -16.42 -4.22 19.32
C ARG A 254 -15.26 -3.29 19.03
N THR A 255 -14.74 -3.31 17.79
CA THR A 255 -13.66 -2.43 17.34
C THR A 255 -14.07 -0.96 17.44
N ILE A 256 -15.24 -0.58 16.93
CA ILE A 256 -15.74 0.81 17.01
C ILE A 256 -15.81 1.28 18.47
N ARG A 257 -16.44 0.49 19.36
CA ARG A 257 -16.54 0.85 20.78
C ARG A 257 -15.18 0.93 21.46
N GLN A 258 -14.21 0.10 21.04
CA GLN A 258 -12.86 0.18 21.56
C GLN A 258 -12.18 1.49 21.14
N ILE A 259 -12.24 1.83 19.85
CA ILE A 259 -11.66 3.08 19.35
C ILE A 259 -12.32 4.27 20.05
N GLU A 260 -13.65 4.31 20.20
CA GLU A 260 -14.36 5.39 20.92
C GLU A 260 -13.86 5.56 22.37
N ARG A 261 -13.54 4.46 23.07
CA ARG A 261 -12.97 4.52 24.43
C ARG A 261 -11.55 5.05 24.45
N GLU A 262 -10.72 4.66 23.48
CA GLU A 262 -9.33 5.12 23.34
C GLU A 262 -9.26 6.61 22.95
N ALA A 263 -10.16 7.02 22.06
CA ALA A 263 -10.25 8.34 21.46
C ALA A 263 -10.83 9.42 22.38
N GLY A 264 -11.70 9.04 23.31
CA GLY A 264 -12.59 9.98 23.98
C GLY A 264 -13.72 10.49 23.07
N LEU A 265 -14.55 11.41 23.59
CA LEU A 265 -15.81 11.88 22.96
C LEU A 265 -15.65 12.70 21.65
N ALA A 266 -14.45 12.85 21.10
CA ALA A 266 -14.14 13.88 20.10
C ALA A 266 -13.87 13.36 18.67
N TRP A 267 -14.10 12.08 18.37
CA TRP A 267 -13.89 11.58 17.02
C TRP A 267 -15.11 11.81 16.13
N ASP A 268 -14.86 12.41 14.98
CA ASP A 268 -15.82 12.49 13.89
C ASP A 268 -16.07 11.08 13.29
N ARG A 269 -17.25 10.89 12.70
CA ARG A 269 -17.73 9.63 12.15
C ARG A 269 -16.78 9.04 11.10
N ILE A 270 -16.23 9.85 10.20
CA ILE A 270 -15.38 9.37 9.10
C ILE A 270 -14.03 8.83 9.62
N PRO A 271 -13.24 9.58 10.43
CA PRO A 271 -12.04 9.05 11.09
C PRO A 271 -12.29 7.74 11.85
N LEU A 272 -13.39 7.67 12.60
CA LEU A 272 -13.76 6.47 13.37
C LEU A 272 -14.06 5.29 12.44
N ALA A 273 -14.84 5.53 11.39
CA ALA A 273 -15.18 4.52 10.39
C ALA A 273 -13.95 4.00 9.64
N LEU A 274 -13.06 4.89 9.20
CA LEU A 274 -11.81 4.51 8.53
C LEU A 274 -10.92 3.66 9.43
N THR A 275 -10.74 4.08 10.69
CA THR A 275 -9.91 3.33 11.64
C THR A 275 -10.52 1.94 11.92
N ALA A 276 -11.84 1.86 12.09
CA ALA A 276 -12.53 0.60 12.28
C ALA A 276 -12.45 -0.30 11.04
N ALA A 277 -12.61 0.26 9.84
CA ALA A 277 -12.55 -0.48 8.59
C ALA A 277 -11.17 -1.10 8.38
N PHE A 278 -10.10 -0.33 8.58
CA PHE A 278 -8.72 -0.82 8.47
C PHE A 278 -8.44 -1.96 9.45
N ILE A 279 -8.78 -1.78 10.72
CA ILE A 279 -8.54 -2.82 11.75
C ILE A 279 -9.33 -4.10 11.44
N ASN A 280 -10.59 -3.98 11.01
CA ASN A 280 -11.42 -5.15 10.72
C ASN A 280 -11.01 -5.83 9.40
N MET A 281 -10.64 -5.08 8.37
CA MET A 281 -10.10 -5.66 7.13
C MET A 281 -8.86 -6.51 7.43
N ASP A 282 -7.91 -6.00 8.22
CA ASP A 282 -6.72 -6.77 8.59
C ASP A 282 -7.06 -7.99 9.46
N TYR A 283 -7.99 -7.83 10.41
CA TYR A 283 -8.48 -8.95 11.20
C TYR A 283 -9.09 -10.05 10.32
N GLU A 284 -9.88 -9.69 9.32
CA GLU A 284 -10.49 -10.64 8.39
C GLU A 284 -9.45 -11.37 7.54
N LEU A 285 -8.48 -10.62 6.97
CA LEU A 285 -7.42 -11.18 6.14
C LEU A 285 -6.47 -12.09 6.92
N VAL A 286 -6.16 -11.75 8.18
CA VAL A 286 -5.11 -12.43 8.95
C VAL A 286 -5.66 -13.45 9.94
N ASN A 287 -6.64 -13.08 10.76
CA ASN A 287 -7.08 -13.89 11.90
C ASN A 287 -8.35 -14.68 11.58
N ALA A 288 -9.35 -14.07 10.94
CA ALA A 288 -10.59 -14.76 10.59
C ALA A 288 -10.33 -15.84 9.53
N ALA A 289 -9.51 -15.54 8.51
CA ALA A 289 -9.11 -16.50 7.50
C ALA A 289 -8.34 -17.69 8.08
N LEU A 290 -7.43 -17.46 9.04
CA LEU A 290 -6.75 -18.53 9.77
C LEU A 290 -7.74 -19.39 10.56
N ALA A 291 -8.69 -18.76 11.26
CA ALA A 291 -9.70 -19.48 12.02
C ALA A 291 -10.58 -20.35 11.10
N GLU A 292 -10.92 -19.85 9.91
CA GLU A 292 -11.68 -20.59 8.91
C GLU A 292 -10.90 -21.77 8.35
N PHE A 293 -9.64 -21.54 7.95
CA PHE A 293 -8.76 -22.61 7.50
C PHE A 293 -8.60 -23.71 8.56
N ARG A 294 -8.52 -23.35 9.83
CA ARG A 294 -8.40 -24.33 10.94
C ARG A 294 -9.66 -25.17 11.18
N LYS A 295 -10.85 -24.68 10.81
CA LYS A 295 -12.10 -25.46 10.89
C LYS A 295 -12.16 -26.52 9.80
N GLU A 296 -11.84 -26.12 8.58
CA GLU A 296 -12.02 -26.98 7.40
C GLU A 296 -10.79 -27.86 7.13
N GLN A 297 -9.59 -27.34 7.42
CA GLN A 297 -8.28 -27.96 7.17
C GLN A 297 -8.09 -28.45 5.72
N GLN A 298 -8.77 -27.80 4.77
CA GLN A 298 -8.68 -28.15 3.36
C GLN A 298 -7.46 -27.50 2.72
N LEU A 299 -6.41 -28.28 2.50
CA LEU A 299 -5.15 -27.82 1.88
C LEU A 299 -5.35 -27.13 0.52
N MET A 300 -6.36 -27.55 -0.25
CA MET A 300 -6.71 -26.94 -1.54
C MET A 300 -7.16 -25.48 -1.44
N ARG A 301 -7.71 -25.07 -0.29
CA ARG A 301 -8.15 -23.69 -0.02
C ARG A 301 -7.11 -22.85 0.69
N MET A 302 -5.94 -23.42 1.01
CA MET A 302 -4.95 -22.73 1.83
C MET A 302 -4.41 -21.46 1.16
N ASP A 303 -4.19 -21.48 -0.16
CA ASP A 303 -3.68 -20.31 -0.88
C ASP A 303 -4.73 -19.19 -0.95
N GLU A 304 -5.99 -19.55 -1.23
CA GLU A 304 -7.11 -18.59 -1.27
C GLU A 304 -7.34 -17.93 0.10
N LEU A 305 -7.37 -18.73 1.18
CA LEU A 305 -7.65 -18.24 2.51
C LEU A 305 -6.46 -17.52 3.15
N LEU A 306 -5.25 -18.09 3.04
CA LEU A 306 -4.07 -17.59 3.78
C LEU A 306 -3.10 -16.78 2.91
N GLY A 307 -3.15 -16.89 1.59
CA GLY A 307 -2.31 -16.09 0.68
C GLY A 307 -2.43 -14.57 0.91
N PRO A 308 -3.64 -14.01 1.12
CA PRO A 308 -3.79 -12.61 1.49
C PRO A 308 -3.19 -12.26 2.86
N ALA A 309 -3.11 -13.22 3.79
CA ALA A 309 -2.44 -13.03 5.08
C ALA A 309 -0.91 -13.04 4.94
N VAL A 310 -0.38 -13.89 4.05
CA VAL A 310 1.07 -14.06 3.85
C VAL A 310 1.68 -12.92 3.04
N SER A 311 1.00 -12.50 1.97
CA SER A 311 1.33 -11.23 1.29
C SER A 311 1.01 -10.05 2.21
N GLY A 312 1.54 -8.88 1.89
CA GLY A 312 1.24 -7.66 2.63
C GLY A 312 0.86 -6.53 1.68
N SER A 313 0.34 -5.46 2.25
CA SER A 313 0.05 -4.26 1.49
C SER A 313 0.01 -3.02 2.37
N CYS A 314 0.54 -1.91 1.87
CA CYS A 314 0.19 -0.58 2.36
C CYS A 314 -1.27 -0.26 1.98
N GLY A 315 -1.90 0.63 2.72
CA GLY A 315 -3.24 1.12 2.42
C GLY A 315 -3.35 2.61 2.69
N LEU A 316 -3.56 3.36 1.62
CA LEU A 316 -3.82 4.79 1.65
C LEU A 316 -5.22 5.05 1.11
N VAL A 317 -6.13 5.49 1.99
CA VAL A 317 -7.52 5.77 1.64
C VAL A 317 -7.83 7.23 1.91
N ALA A 318 -8.33 7.94 0.90
CA ALA A 318 -8.88 9.29 1.04
C ALA A 318 -10.40 9.27 0.86
N VAL A 319 -11.11 9.87 1.80
CA VAL A 319 -12.53 10.18 1.68
C VAL A 319 -12.67 11.67 1.35
N VAL A 320 -13.17 11.96 0.16
CA VAL A 320 -13.51 13.33 -0.28
C VAL A 320 -15.01 13.52 -0.09
N ASP A 321 -15.39 14.44 0.78
CA ASP A 321 -16.77 14.81 1.07
C ASP A 321 -16.99 16.26 0.60
N THR A 322 -17.66 16.41 -0.55
CA THR A 322 -17.86 17.69 -1.22
C THR A 322 -18.96 18.52 -0.56
N GLU A 323 -19.96 17.87 0.04
CA GLU A 323 -21.01 18.53 0.85
C GLU A 323 -20.40 19.07 2.14
N ALA A 324 -19.67 18.24 2.88
CA ALA A 324 -18.99 18.65 4.10
C ALA A 324 -17.75 19.50 3.83
N LYS A 325 -17.34 19.70 2.57
CA LYS A 325 -16.09 20.37 2.16
C LYS A 325 -14.90 19.87 2.97
N GLU A 326 -14.63 18.58 2.90
CA GLU A 326 -13.61 17.93 3.69
C GLU A 326 -12.90 16.80 2.95
N VAL A 327 -11.62 16.60 3.26
CA VAL A 327 -10.86 15.41 2.91
C VAL A 327 -10.33 14.76 4.18
N VAL A 328 -10.63 13.47 4.36
CA VAL A 328 -10.08 12.65 5.45
C VAL A 328 -9.23 11.54 4.85
N VAL A 329 -7.96 11.49 5.22
CA VAL A 329 -7.00 10.49 4.74
C VAL A 329 -6.60 9.56 5.86
N ALA A 330 -6.67 8.26 5.60
CA ALA A 330 -6.15 7.19 6.44
C ALA A 330 -4.94 6.55 5.76
N ASN A 331 -3.78 6.58 6.41
CA ASN A 331 -2.56 5.95 5.89
C ASN A 331 -2.08 4.80 6.78
N THR A 332 -1.77 3.67 6.16
CA THR A 332 -1.07 2.50 6.71
C THR A 332 0.04 2.13 5.74
N GLY A 333 1.28 2.52 6.01
CA GLY A 333 2.43 2.27 5.14
C GLY A 333 3.08 3.54 4.59
N ASP A 334 3.72 3.42 3.44
CA ASP A 334 4.59 4.43 2.80
C ASP A 334 4.08 4.98 1.45
N SER A 335 2.88 4.57 1.04
CA SER A 335 2.09 5.35 0.06
C SER A 335 1.76 6.74 0.62
N ARG A 336 1.56 7.74 -0.25
CA ARG A 336 1.36 9.14 0.19
C ARG A 336 0.25 9.88 -0.57
N ALA A 337 -0.50 10.67 0.19
CA ALA A 337 -1.48 11.64 -0.28
C ALA A 337 -0.99 13.08 -0.11
N LEU A 338 -1.14 13.89 -1.17
CA LEU A 338 -0.82 15.32 -1.21
C LEU A 338 -2.03 16.14 -1.67
N LEU A 339 -2.16 17.35 -1.14
CA LEU A 339 -3.11 18.35 -1.60
C LEU A 339 -2.37 19.48 -2.33
N GLY A 340 -2.81 19.78 -3.55
CA GLY A 340 -2.37 20.92 -4.34
C GLY A 340 -3.20 22.16 -4.02
N VAL A 341 -2.55 23.15 -3.41
CA VAL A 341 -3.19 24.42 -3.01
C VAL A 341 -2.67 25.56 -3.88
N ARG A 342 -3.57 26.26 -4.58
CA ARG A 342 -3.24 27.48 -5.32
C ARG A 342 -3.39 28.69 -4.41
N LEU A 343 -2.27 29.32 -4.06
CA LEU A 343 -2.25 30.50 -3.20
C LEU A 343 -2.74 31.74 -3.95
N LYS A 344 -3.15 32.77 -3.19
CA LYS A 344 -3.66 34.05 -3.76
C LYS A 344 -2.69 34.76 -4.70
N ASN A 345 -1.38 34.55 -4.52
CA ASN A 345 -0.33 35.10 -5.38
C ASN A 345 -0.11 34.29 -6.67
N GLY A 346 -0.93 33.27 -6.93
CA GLY A 346 -0.83 32.38 -8.09
C GLY A 346 0.16 31.22 -7.93
N THR A 347 0.96 31.19 -6.85
CA THR A 347 1.92 30.10 -6.61
C THR A 347 1.25 28.86 -6.00
N TRP A 348 1.90 27.71 -6.17
CA TRP A 348 1.38 26.42 -5.70
C TRP A 348 2.09 25.94 -4.45
N LYS A 349 1.34 25.33 -3.53
CA LYS A 349 1.84 24.74 -2.30
C LYS A 349 1.42 23.28 -2.20
N ALA A 350 2.38 22.43 -1.87
CA ALA A 350 2.13 21.06 -1.45
C ALA A 350 1.75 21.00 0.04
N VAL A 351 0.62 20.38 0.34
CA VAL A 351 0.22 20.05 1.72
C VAL A 351 0.15 18.53 1.84
N ARG A 352 0.97 17.94 2.72
CA ARG A 352 0.91 16.50 3.01
C ARG A 352 -0.36 16.17 3.77
N LEU A 353 -1.17 15.26 3.22
CA LEU A 353 -2.34 14.68 3.89
C LEU A 353 -2.04 13.31 4.50
N SER A 354 -0.78 12.89 4.52
CA SER A 354 -0.31 11.65 5.14
C SER A 354 1.17 11.77 5.47
N GLN A 355 1.65 10.88 6.33
CA GLN A 355 3.07 10.73 6.61
C GLN A 355 3.42 9.27 6.38
N ASP A 356 4.50 9.03 5.63
CA ASP A 356 5.03 7.70 5.41
C ASP A 356 5.39 7.07 6.75
N GLN A 357 5.04 5.79 6.90
CA GLN A 357 5.21 5.07 8.15
C GLN A 357 6.37 4.09 8.04
N THR A 358 7.57 4.60 7.79
CA THR A 358 8.82 3.83 7.72
C THR A 358 9.71 4.11 8.93
N ALA A 359 10.88 3.48 9.00
CA ALA A 359 11.89 3.79 10.00
C ALA A 359 12.47 5.22 9.91
N ASP A 360 12.25 5.94 8.81
CA ASP A 360 12.67 7.35 8.70
C ASP A 360 11.71 8.30 9.43
N ASN A 361 10.52 7.81 9.81
CA ASN A 361 9.56 8.56 10.59
C ASN A 361 9.86 8.41 12.09
N SER A 362 10.31 9.48 12.74
CA SER A 362 10.65 9.48 14.17
C SER A 362 9.47 9.12 15.08
N ASN A 363 8.23 9.42 14.67
CA ASN A 363 7.04 9.03 15.44
C ASN A 363 6.81 7.51 15.38
N GLU A 364 7.06 6.88 14.23
CA GLU A 364 6.98 5.42 14.10
C GLU A 364 8.12 4.74 14.85
N LEU A 365 9.35 5.25 14.78
CA LEU A 365 10.45 4.74 15.60
C LEU A 365 10.12 4.78 17.09
N ALA A 366 9.60 5.90 17.58
CA ALA A 366 9.19 6.05 18.97
C ALA A 366 8.04 5.10 19.34
N ARG A 367 7.08 4.89 18.43
CA ARG A 367 5.99 3.92 18.62
C ARG A 367 6.53 2.50 18.74
N MET A 368 7.35 2.06 17.77
CA MET A 368 7.92 0.71 17.73
C MET A 368 8.76 0.43 18.99
N ALA A 369 9.57 1.40 19.44
CA ALA A 369 10.36 1.25 20.68
C ALA A 369 9.49 1.12 21.94
N ARG A 370 8.33 1.80 21.97
CA ARG A 370 7.38 1.72 23.09
C ARG A 370 6.58 0.43 23.10
N GLU A 371 6.22 -0.09 21.93
CA GLU A 371 5.47 -1.36 21.79
C GLU A 371 6.36 -2.59 22.05
N HIS A 372 7.66 -2.49 21.78
CA HIS A 372 8.64 -3.57 21.99
C HIS A 372 9.76 -3.12 22.95
N PRO A 373 9.44 -2.87 24.24
CA PRO A 373 10.44 -2.43 25.20
C PRO A 373 11.55 -3.48 25.37
N ASN A 374 12.80 -3.02 25.39
CA ASN A 374 14.01 -3.84 25.51
C ASN A 374 14.42 -4.62 24.25
N GLU A 375 13.83 -4.35 23.08
CA GLU A 375 14.23 -4.96 21.82
C GLU A 375 14.97 -3.98 20.91
N SER A 376 16.30 -4.00 20.94
CA SER A 376 17.12 -3.15 20.06
C SER A 376 17.08 -3.54 18.58
N SER A 377 16.54 -4.72 18.27
CA SER A 377 16.43 -5.28 16.91
C SER A 377 15.10 -4.99 16.21
N VAL A 378 14.15 -4.34 16.88
CA VAL A 378 12.81 -4.04 16.33
C VAL A 378 12.90 -3.33 14.97
N ILE A 379 13.85 -2.41 14.84
CA ILE A 379 14.26 -1.81 13.58
C ILE A 379 15.73 -2.15 13.34
N HIS A 380 16.00 -2.90 12.26
CA HIS A 380 17.34 -3.27 11.86
C HIS A 380 17.57 -2.84 10.41
N ARG A 381 18.68 -2.16 10.12
CA ARG A 381 18.98 -1.60 8.77
C ARG A 381 17.83 -0.78 8.18
N GLY A 382 17.16 0.00 9.03
CA GLY A 382 16.02 0.84 8.64
C GLY A 382 14.73 0.06 8.34
N ARG A 383 14.63 -1.22 8.66
CA ARG A 383 13.48 -2.08 8.35
C ARG A 383 12.98 -2.81 9.59
N VAL A 384 11.68 -3.09 9.67
CA VAL A 384 11.10 -3.90 10.75
C VAL A 384 11.73 -5.28 10.74
N LEU A 385 12.41 -5.63 11.84
CA LEU A 385 13.20 -6.86 12.00
C LEU A 385 14.18 -7.12 10.83
N GLY A 386 14.60 -6.07 10.12
CA GLY A 386 15.51 -6.16 8.97
C GLY A 386 14.86 -6.55 7.63
N GLY A 387 13.55 -6.79 7.58
CA GLY A 387 12.85 -7.25 6.39
C GLY A 387 11.93 -6.20 5.76
N LEU A 388 10.92 -5.76 6.50
CA LEU A 388 9.83 -4.95 5.96
C LEU A 388 10.16 -3.45 6.02
N MET A 389 9.90 -2.72 4.92
CA MET A 389 10.12 -1.27 4.84
C MET A 389 9.08 -0.48 5.64
N PRO A 390 7.76 -0.67 5.41
CA PRO A 390 6.75 -0.03 6.22
C PRO A 390 6.69 -0.65 7.62
N THR A 391 6.46 0.21 8.61
CA THR A 391 6.20 -0.16 10.01
C THR A 391 4.73 -0.49 10.30
N ARG A 392 3.86 -0.23 9.30
CA ARG A 392 2.43 -0.51 9.31
C ARG A 392 2.01 -1.10 7.96
N ALA A 393 1.28 -2.20 7.98
CA ALA A 393 0.81 -2.87 6.78
C ALA A 393 -0.38 -3.79 7.11
N PHE A 394 -1.21 -4.02 6.10
CA PHE A 394 -2.18 -5.11 6.08
C PHE A 394 -1.50 -6.44 5.76
N GLY A 395 -2.14 -7.56 6.10
CA GLY A 395 -1.60 -8.88 5.80
C GLY A 395 -0.33 -9.13 6.63
N ASP A 396 0.78 -9.48 5.97
CA ASP A 396 2.11 -9.56 6.60
C ASP A 396 2.12 -10.46 7.85
N CYS A 397 1.43 -11.60 7.79
CA CYS A 397 1.16 -12.43 8.95
C CYS A 397 2.43 -12.93 9.65
N ARG A 398 3.56 -13.00 8.96
CA ARG A 398 4.87 -13.30 9.54
C ARG A 398 5.34 -12.30 10.61
N TYR A 399 4.77 -11.09 10.60
CA TYR A 399 5.01 -10.07 11.62
C TYR A 399 3.93 -10.04 12.70
N LYS A 400 2.84 -10.80 12.55
CA LYS A 400 1.64 -10.73 13.42
C LYS A 400 1.30 -12.03 14.14
N TRP A 401 1.40 -13.17 13.46
CA TRP A 401 0.99 -14.46 14.00
C TRP A 401 1.95 -14.95 15.10
N PRO A 402 1.40 -15.59 16.16
CA PRO A 402 2.22 -16.29 17.15
C PRO A 402 3.16 -17.30 16.52
N LEU A 403 4.32 -17.51 17.15
CA LEU A 403 5.38 -18.38 16.63
C LEU A 403 4.87 -19.81 16.37
N GLU A 404 3.97 -20.32 17.21
CA GLU A 404 3.40 -21.67 17.08
C GLU A 404 2.58 -21.80 15.79
N VAL A 405 1.85 -20.75 15.39
CA VAL A 405 1.10 -20.73 14.13
C VAL A 405 2.05 -20.69 12.94
N GLN A 406 3.15 -19.95 13.04
CA GLN A 406 4.16 -19.89 11.99
C GLN A 406 4.82 -21.26 11.79
N GLN A 407 5.24 -21.91 12.88
CA GLN A 407 5.87 -23.24 12.83
C GLN A 407 4.95 -24.31 12.23
N ASP A 408 3.64 -24.20 12.51
CA ASP A 408 2.59 -25.07 11.98
C ASP A 408 2.39 -24.89 10.46
N LEU A 409 2.24 -23.65 9.98
CA LEU A 409 1.75 -23.38 8.62
C LEU A 409 2.83 -23.00 7.61
N PHE A 410 3.93 -22.37 8.04
CA PHE A 410 4.94 -21.83 7.12
C PHE A 410 5.62 -22.88 6.25
N PRO A 411 6.01 -24.08 6.74
CA PRO A 411 6.59 -25.11 5.88
C PRO A 411 5.69 -25.48 4.69
N THR A 412 4.38 -25.58 4.93
CA THR A 412 3.39 -25.91 3.90
C THR A 412 3.15 -24.71 2.97
N LEU A 413 3.01 -23.50 3.50
CA LEU A 413 2.83 -22.29 2.67
C LEU A 413 4.05 -22.03 1.78
N TYR A 414 5.26 -22.20 2.33
CA TYR A 414 6.51 -22.03 1.60
C TYR A 414 6.65 -23.05 0.45
N SER A 415 6.34 -24.32 0.70
CA SER A 415 6.39 -25.37 -0.35
C SER A 415 5.36 -25.16 -1.47
N ARG A 416 4.32 -24.36 -1.21
CA ARG A 416 3.30 -23.96 -2.19
C ARG A 416 3.62 -22.66 -2.94
N GLY A 417 4.78 -22.05 -2.70
CA GLY A 417 5.23 -20.87 -3.42
C GLY A 417 5.06 -19.54 -2.69
N HIS A 418 4.49 -19.52 -1.48
CA HIS A 418 4.46 -18.33 -0.63
C HIS A 418 5.83 -18.09 0.01
N ARG A 419 6.78 -17.60 -0.80
CA ARG A 419 8.22 -17.47 -0.44
C ARG A 419 8.50 -16.63 0.82
N TYR A 420 7.56 -15.80 1.23
CA TYR A 420 7.67 -14.95 2.42
C TYR A 420 7.06 -15.56 3.68
N ALA A 421 6.46 -16.75 3.62
CA ALA A 421 6.06 -17.55 4.78
C ALA A 421 7.31 -18.09 5.50
N THR A 422 8.05 -17.20 6.16
CA THR A 422 9.26 -17.52 6.94
C THR A 422 9.26 -16.68 8.21
N THR A 423 9.79 -17.22 9.31
CA THR A 423 9.86 -16.49 10.58
C THR A 423 10.99 -15.44 10.51
N PRO A 424 10.71 -14.15 10.79
CA PRO A 424 11.75 -13.13 10.89
C PRO A 424 12.79 -13.45 11.97
N PRO A 425 14.04 -12.99 11.85
CA PRO A 425 15.01 -13.08 12.95
C PRO A 425 14.56 -12.22 14.14
N ASN A 426 14.97 -12.61 15.35
CA ASN A 426 14.66 -11.89 16.60
C ASN A 426 13.14 -11.69 16.84
N TYR A 427 12.33 -12.70 16.53
CA TYR A 427 10.88 -12.66 16.67
C TYR A 427 10.42 -12.99 18.11
N VAL A 428 10.51 -12.00 19.01
CA VAL A 428 10.26 -12.13 20.45
C VAL A 428 8.84 -11.72 20.88
N THR A 429 8.40 -10.47 20.66
CA THR A 429 7.09 -9.95 21.11
C THR A 429 6.13 -9.57 19.97
N PRO A 430 5.67 -10.51 19.12
CA PRO A 430 4.68 -10.18 18.11
C PRO A 430 3.35 -9.71 18.72
N PRO A 431 2.56 -8.88 18.00
CA PRO A 431 2.77 -8.40 16.62
C PRO A 431 3.71 -7.20 16.50
N TYR A 432 4.50 -7.12 15.42
CA TYR A 432 5.44 -6.02 15.12
C TYR A 432 4.90 -4.98 14.15
N VAL A 433 3.85 -5.32 13.40
CA VAL A 433 3.27 -4.48 12.36
C VAL A 433 1.76 -4.42 12.59
N THR A 434 1.17 -3.26 12.36
CA THR A 434 -0.27 -3.02 12.54
C THR A 434 -0.87 -2.42 11.28
N ALA A 435 -2.13 -2.75 11.00
CA ALA A 435 -2.91 -2.08 9.96
C ALA A 435 -3.69 -0.86 10.49
N ARG A 436 -3.54 -0.50 11.78
CA ARG A 436 -4.20 0.69 12.31
C ARG A 436 -3.64 1.94 11.62
N PRO A 437 -4.48 2.76 10.96
CA PRO A 437 -4.01 3.90 10.20
C PRO A 437 -3.64 5.09 11.10
N VAL A 438 -2.87 6.01 10.53
CA VAL A 438 -2.83 7.42 10.99
C VAL A 438 -3.82 8.21 10.16
N ILE A 439 -4.67 8.99 10.83
CA ILE A 439 -5.69 9.81 10.19
C ILE A 439 -5.22 11.27 10.10
N VAL A 440 -5.42 11.90 8.95
CA VAL A 440 -5.33 13.35 8.74
C VAL A 440 -6.68 13.83 8.21
N LYS A 441 -7.18 14.94 8.76
CA LYS A 441 -8.43 15.58 8.34
C LYS A 441 -8.13 17.01 7.91
N HIS A 442 -8.64 17.40 6.75
CA HIS A 442 -8.44 18.72 6.15
C HIS A 442 -9.76 19.31 5.68
N LYS A 443 -10.09 20.51 6.17
CA LYS A 443 -11.26 21.26 5.71
C LYS A 443 -10.92 21.92 4.38
N LEU A 444 -11.67 21.60 3.33
CA LEU A 444 -11.48 22.16 2.01
C LEU A 444 -11.82 23.66 1.98
N SER A 445 -11.01 24.38 1.22
CA SER A 445 -11.18 25.78 0.87
C SER A 445 -11.18 25.97 -0.65
N ASP A 446 -11.59 27.14 -1.12
CA ASP A 446 -11.61 27.43 -2.56
C ASP A 446 -10.19 27.46 -3.18
N ASN A 447 -9.13 27.50 -2.37
CA ASN A 447 -7.74 27.43 -2.84
C ASN A 447 -7.28 26.00 -3.11
N ASP A 448 -8.01 25.00 -2.60
CA ASP A 448 -7.66 23.59 -2.73
C ASP A 448 -8.16 23.09 -4.09
N LYS A 449 -7.24 22.61 -4.94
CA LYS A 449 -7.55 22.34 -6.37
C LYS A 449 -7.56 20.87 -6.73
N PHE A 450 -6.68 20.08 -6.14
CA PHE A 450 -6.63 18.65 -6.40
C PHE A 450 -5.97 17.88 -5.27
N VAL A 451 -6.34 16.61 -5.14
CA VAL A 451 -5.70 15.64 -4.24
C VAL A 451 -4.98 14.59 -5.10
N VAL A 452 -3.70 14.34 -4.81
CA VAL A 452 -2.89 13.26 -5.41
C VAL A 452 -2.78 12.14 -4.39
N ILE A 453 -3.09 10.91 -4.80
CA ILE A 453 -3.04 9.70 -3.97
C ILE A 453 -2.22 8.68 -4.77
N ALA A 454 -1.07 8.23 -4.26
CA ALA A 454 -0.19 7.36 -5.02
C ALA A 454 0.67 6.42 -4.14
N SER A 455 1.14 5.32 -4.74
CA SER A 455 2.10 4.37 -4.16
C SER A 455 3.51 4.98 -4.10
N ASP A 456 4.42 4.32 -3.39
CA ASP A 456 5.78 4.83 -3.17
C ASP A 456 6.59 4.89 -4.49
N GLY A 457 6.26 4.08 -5.49
CA GLY A 457 6.89 4.09 -6.81
C GLY A 457 6.89 5.46 -7.49
N LEU A 458 5.90 6.32 -7.18
CA LEU A 458 5.91 7.73 -7.56
C LEU A 458 6.91 8.56 -6.72
N TYR A 459 6.78 8.46 -5.41
CA TYR A 459 7.49 9.32 -4.45
C TYR A 459 8.97 8.96 -4.25
N ASP A 460 9.37 7.79 -4.75
CA ASP A 460 10.76 7.37 -4.92
C ASP A 460 11.47 8.14 -6.05
N GLN A 461 10.70 8.65 -7.02
CA GLN A 461 11.23 9.42 -8.15
C GLN A 461 11.06 10.92 -7.96
N LEU A 462 9.90 11.36 -7.45
CA LEU A 462 9.55 12.77 -7.34
C LEU A 462 9.36 13.21 -5.88
N SER A 463 9.88 14.38 -5.54
CA SER A 463 9.55 15.07 -4.29
C SER A 463 8.12 15.62 -4.32
N ASP A 464 7.56 15.94 -3.14
CA ASP A 464 6.22 16.54 -3.07
C ASP A 464 6.08 17.83 -3.88
N ALA A 465 7.16 18.63 -3.94
CA ALA A 465 7.18 19.87 -4.69
C ALA A 465 7.14 19.61 -6.19
N GLU A 466 7.88 18.61 -6.69
CA GLU A 466 7.85 18.20 -8.09
C GLU A 466 6.49 17.61 -8.47
N VAL A 467 5.89 16.77 -7.62
CA VAL A 467 4.55 16.23 -7.85
C VAL A 467 3.52 17.35 -8.01
N ILE A 468 3.47 18.30 -7.08
CA ILE A 468 2.52 19.42 -7.16
C ILE A 468 2.85 20.34 -8.33
N ALA A 469 4.12 20.59 -8.63
CA ALA A 469 4.51 21.38 -9.79
C ALA A 469 4.01 20.74 -11.10
N THR A 470 4.22 19.44 -11.29
CA THR A 470 3.76 18.70 -12.48
C THR A 470 2.24 18.72 -12.61
N VAL A 471 1.49 18.38 -11.55
CA VAL A 471 0.03 18.35 -11.63
C VAL A 471 -0.55 19.76 -11.76
N SER A 472 0.08 20.78 -11.18
CA SER A 472 -0.35 22.17 -11.34
C SER A 472 -0.18 22.68 -12.78
N GLN A 473 0.91 22.31 -13.47
CA GLN A 473 1.10 22.65 -14.88
C GLN A 473 -0.01 22.05 -15.74
N TRP A 474 -0.32 20.77 -15.53
CA TRP A 474 -1.45 20.12 -16.19
C TRP A 474 -2.79 20.80 -15.87
N TYR A 475 -3.02 21.13 -14.59
CA TYR A 475 -4.25 21.79 -14.14
C TYR A 475 -4.46 23.16 -14.80
N GLU A 476 -3.42 24.00 -14.89
CA GLU A 476 -3.52 25.33 -15.51
C GLU A 476 -3.72 25.24 -17.03
N ALA A 477 -3.10 24.25 -17.70
CA ALA A 477 -3.30 23.99 -19.13
C ALA A 477 -4.73 23.52 -19.47
N HIS A 478 -5.43 22.93 -18.49
CA HIS A 478 -6.77 22.36 -18.67
C HIS A 478 -7.89 23.12 -17.94
N SER A 479 -7.58 24.25 -17.28
CA SER A 479 -8.57 25.08 -16.60
C SER A 479 -9.07 26.21 -17.51
N THR A 480 -10.39 26.28 -17.71
CA THR A 480 -11.08 27.26 -18.57
C THR A 480 -11.10 28.70 -18.02
N LYS A 481 -10.63 28.93 -16.78
CA LYS A 481 -10.71 30.24 -16.09
C LYS A 481 -9.70 31.30 -16.54
N SER A 482 -8.86 31.01 -17.52
CA SER A 482 -7.99 32.01 -18.13
C SER A 482 -8.78 32.85 -19.13
N GLY A 483 -9.56 33.81 -18.64
CA GLY A 483 -10.29 34.82 -19.43
C GLY A 483 -9.40 35.80 -20.20
N ALA A 484 -8.23 35.38 -20.67
CA ALA A 484 -7.34 36.17 -21.50
C ALA A 484 -6.47 35.22 -22.33
N SER A 485 -6.59 35.30 -23.66
CA SER A 485 -5.66 34.76 -24.67
C SER A 485 -5.38 33.27 -24.58
N GLU A 486 -5.81 32.49 -25.59
CA GLU A 486 -5.18 31.25 -26.07
C GLU A 486 -4.09 30.69 -25.12
N SER A 487 -4.44 29.79 -24.20
CA SER A 487 -3.45 29.22 -23.28
C SER A 487 -2.37 28.52 -24.10
N THR A 488 -1.20 29.14 -24.21
CA THR A 488 -0.06 28.60 -24.97
C THR A 488 0.59 27.39 -24.27
N LEU A 489 0.10 27.04 -23.08
CA LEU A 489 0.49 25.87 -22.31
C LEU A 489 -0.34 24.67 -22.77
N THR A 490 0.25 23.84 -23.63
CA THR A 490 -0.27 22.51 -23.94
C THR A 490 0.56 21.48 -23.16
N THR A 491 -0.10 20.48 -22.58
CA THR A 491 0.59 19.27 -22.09
C THR A 491 0.35 18.13 -23.06
N GLU A 492 1.30 17.20 -23.13
CA GLU A 492 1.22 16.04 -24.04
C GLU A 492 0.10 15.07 -23.64
N ASP A 493 -0.19 14.96 -22.34
CA ASP A 493 -1.21 14.05 -21.81
C ASP A 493 -2.48 14.80 -21.41
N THR A 494 -3.64 14.24 -21.77
CA THR A 494 -4.96 14.73 -21.35
C THR A 494 -5.37 14.23 -19.97
N ASN A 495 -4.74 13.16 -19.48
CA ASN A 495 -4.95 12.55 -18.17
C ASN A 495 -3.86 13.00 -17.20
N ALA A 496 -4.26 13.60 -16.07
CA ALA A 496 -3.32 14.13 -15.08
C ALA A 496 -2.41 13.06 -14.45
N ALA A 497 -2.94 11.85 -14.22
CA ALA A 497 -2.18 10.74 -13.64
C ALA A 497 -1.15 10.21 -14.63
N THR A 498 -1.50 10.06 -15.91
CA THR A 498 -0.56 9.73 -16.99
C THR A 498 0.56 10.76 -17.09
N HIS A 499 0.21 12.06 -17.05
CA HIS A 499 1.19 13.15 -17.06
C HIS A 499 2.19 13.06 -15.91
N LEU A 500 1.69 12.77 -14.71
CA LEU A 500 2.52 12.63 -13.52
C LEU A 500 3.42 11.39 -13.57
N ILE A 501 2.91 10.24 -14.02
CA ILE A 501 3.71 9.01 -14.18
C ILE A 501 4.81 9.22 -15.22
N ARG A 502 4.50 9.88 -16.34
CA ARG A 502 5.49 10.23 -17.36
C ARG A 502 6.60 11.10 -16.78
N ALA A 503 6.26 12.12 -15.99
CA ALA A 503 7.25 12.94 -15.30
C ALA A 503 8.12 12.09 -14.34
N ALA A 504 7.52 11.21 -13.56
CA ALA A 504 8.24 10.34 -12.62
C ALA A 504 9.24 9.42 -13.32
N LEU A 505 8.84 8.77 -14.42
CA LEU A 505 9.71 7.86 -15.17
C LEU A 505 10.74 8.57 -16.04
N SER A 506 10.57 9.87 -16.27
CA SER A 506 11.51 10.69 -17.01
C SER A 506 12.50 11.43 -16.11
N THR A 507 12.34 11.40 -14.78
CA THR A 507 13.12 12.23 -13.86
C THR A 507 14.08 11.36 -13.04
N ASP A 508 15.36 11.73 -13.02
CA ASP A 508 16.35 11.07 -12.16
C ASP A 508 16.25 11.53 -10.70
N ARG A 509 16.97 10.85 -9.80
CA ARG A 509 16.98 11.19 -8.36
C ARG A 509 17.56 12.58 -8.02
N LEU A 510 18.15 13.26 -9.00
CA LEU A 510 18.68 14.62 -8.88
C LEU A 510 17.71 15.67 -9.44
N GLY A 511 16.56 15.25 -10.01
CA GLY A 511 15.56 16.12 -10.61
C GLY A 511 15.78 16.41 -12.10
N HIS A 512 16.72 15.73 -12.77
CA HIS A 512 16.95 15.94 -14.19
C HIS A 512 15.98 15.12 -15.04
N ARG A 513 15.29 15.78 -15.98
CA ARG A 513 14.38 15.13 -16.92
C ARG A 513 15.11 14.62 -18.17
N SER A 514 14.82 13.40 -18.60
CA SER A 514 15.37 12.78 -19.81
C SER A 514 14.37 11.82 -20.46
N ASP A 515 14.04 12.08 -21.73
CA ASP A 515 13.22 11.17 -22.55
C ASP A 515 13.91 9.80 -22.78
N THR A 516 15.24 9.78 -22.84
CA THR A 516 15.99 8.51 -22.93
C THR A 516 15.80 7.63 -21.69
N MET A 517 15.56 8.23 -20.52
CA MET A 517 15.38 7.49 -19.27
C MET A 517 14.09 6.69 -19.28
N ILE A 518 12.95 7.31 -19.60
CA ILE A 518 11.66 6.62 -19.64
C ILE A 518 11.65 5.50 -20.68
N ARG A 519 12.18 5.76 -21.89
CA ARG A 519 12.32 4.75 -22.95
C ARG A 519 13.14 3.55 -22.51
N ARG A 520 14.17 3.77 -21.71
CA ARG A 520 15.03 2.69 -21.17
C ARG A 520 14.34 1.94 -20.03
N LEU A 521 13.77 2.65 -19.05
CA LEU A 521 13.12 2.03 -17.90
C LEU A 521 11.97 1.13 -18.34
N LEU A 522 11.17 1.58 -19.31
CA LEU A 522 10.04 0.82 -19.84
C LEU A 522 10.46 -0.34 -20.77
N ALA A 523 11.67 -0.32 -21.33
CA ALA A 523 12.19 -1.45 -22.11
C ALA A 523 12.52 -2.68 -21.24
N ILE A 524 12.78 -2.49 -19.94
CA ILE A 524 13.19 -3.58 -19.05
C ILE A 524 11.95 -4.40 -18.63
N PRO A 525 11.92 -5.73 -18.88
CA PRO A 525 10.79 -6.58 -18.52
C PRO A 525 10.75 -6.92 -17.02
N PRO A 526 9.55 -7.17 -16.45
CA PRO A 526 9.41 -7.92 -15.20
C PRO A 526 10.06 -9.32 -15.32
N PRO A 527 10.65 -9.88 -14.25
CA PRO A 527 10.79 -9.31 -12.91
C PRO A 527 12.05 -8.44 -12.77
N HIS A 528 12.84 -8.25 -13.83
CA HIS A 528 14.11 -7.51 -13.76
C HIS A 528 13.90 -6.02 -13.50
N SER A 529 12.79 -5.51 -13.97
CA SER A 529 12.43 -4.11 -13.94
C SER A 529 12.22 -3.56 -12.50
N ARG A 530 11.87 -4.44 -11.54
CA ARG A 530 11.77 -4.14 -10.09
C ARG A 530 13.05 -3.60 -9.45
N ARG A 531 14.20 -3.79 -10.10
CA ARG A 531 15.51 -3.27 -9.65
C ARG A 531 15.74 -1.81 -10.05
N PHE A 532 14.92 -1.26 -10.93
CA PHE A 532 15.12 0.05 -11.55
C PHE A 532 13.98 1.02 -11.26
N ARG A 533 12.75 0.52 -11.13
CA ARG A 533 11.57 1.28 -10.69
C ARG A 533 10.62 0.35 -9.93
N ASP A 534 9.68 0.93 -9.20
CA ASP A 534 8.56 0.20 -8.62
C ASP A 534 7.33 0.16 -9.53
N ASP A 535 6.30 -0.58 -9.13
CA ASP A 535 4.93 -0.34 -9.59
C ASP A 535 4.56 1.12 -9.28
N ILE A 536 3.91 1.81 -10.21
CA ILE A 536 3.48 3.20 -10.00
C ILE A 536 1.98 3.26 -10.22
N SER A 537 1.25 3.64 -9.18
CA SER A 537 -0.21 3.76 -9.20
C SER A 537 -0.65 5.10 -8.66
N VAL A 538 -1.43 5.83 -9.45
CA VAL A 538 -1.79 7.22 -9.18
C VAL A 538 -3.28 7.43 -9.35
N THR A 539 -3.90 8.11 -8.39
CA THR A 539 -5.23 8.72 -8.48
C THR A 539 -5.12 10.22 -8.23
N ILE A 540 -5.64 11.04 -9.14
CA ILE A 540 -5.75 12.48 -8.99
C ILE A 540 -7.23 12.85 -8.98
N VAL A 541 -7.68 13.48 -7.89
CA VAL A 541 -9.03 13.99 -7.74
C VAL A 541 -8.97 15.51 -7.87
N THR A 542 -9.40 16.02 -9.02
CA THR A 542 -9.53 17.47 -9.27
C THR A 542 -10.82 17.97 -8.65
N LEU A 543 -10.68 18.94 -7.74
CA LEU A 543 -11.75 19.57 -7.00
C LEU A 543 -12.32 20.75 -7.80
N ASN A 544 -13.63 20.98 -7.72
CA ASN A 544 -14.32 22.04 -8.46
C ASN A 544 -14.11 21.95 -9.99
N ALA A 545 -14.21 20.74 -10.56
CA ALA A 545 -14.10 20.57 -12.00
C ALA A 545 -15.33 21.20 -12.68
N GLU A 546 -15.15 22.34 -13.36
CA GLU A 546 -16.23 22.99 -14.11
C GLU A 546 -16.58 22.18 -15.38
N GLU A 547 -17.83 22.27 -15.83
CA GLU A 547 -18.26 21.68 -17.10
C GLU A 547 -17.53 22.35 -18.28
N ASN A 548 -16.76 21.55 -19.03
CA ASN A 548 -16.46 21.88 -20.43
C ASN A 548 -17.78 21.74 -21.19
N ASN A 549 -18.46 22.85 -21.47
CA ASN A 549 -19.61 22.89 -22.36
C ASN A 549 -19.22 22.55 -23.79
#